data_AF-A0A420KBN2-F1
#
_entry.id   AF-A0A420KBN2-F1
#
_cell.length_a   1.000
_cell.length_b   1.000
_cell.length_c   1.000
_cell.angle_alpha   90.00
_cell.angle_beta   90.00
_cell.angle_gamma   90.00
#
_symmetry.space_group_name_H-M   'P 1'
#
loop_
_entity.id
_entity.type
_entity.pdbx_description
1 polymer ?
#
loop_
_entity_poly.entity_id
_entity_poly.type
_entity_poly.pdbx_seq_one_letter_code
_entity_poly.pdbx_strand_id
1 'polypeptide(L)'
;MPVPDSIDYLSTDPANNYPLGSESVFPNLDNYLRAHAAFIAQLRDRINSDGLPLMAVMWWGGVRASIPARMLALDGQVLNRTAYPALWALVSGGGYPVVAEADWLGDPLRRASFSAGNGATTFRMPDLNGKQPNGIGAATVRGDGAFAAAGPGRMQDAQNLSHTHGASSDQAGHHTHYFSGSTGASGGHTHGIRRGDYGGTGAYSVRQAESNVAGVEQTEPAGAHAHDFIGTTDGSGAHAHAIAVNSAGGDEARMKSATGTWVMRVL
;
A
#
# COMPACT_ATOMS: atom_id res chain seq x y z
N MET A 1 29.68 26.78 58.17
CA MET A 1 29.56 25.50 57.44
C MET A 1 28.70 25.76 56.19
N PRO A 2 29.04 25.24 55.00
CA PRO A 2 28.36 25.68 53.79
C PRO A 2 26.92 25.17 53.78
N VAL A 3 25.98 26.10 53.56
CA VAL A 3 24.58 25.76 53.25
C VAL A 3 24.59 25.03 51.90
N PRO A 4 23.97 23.86 51.77
CA PRO A 4 23.84 23.21 50.46
C PRO A 4 23.17 24.16 49.47
N ASP A 5 23.82 24.39 48.33
CA ASP A 5 23.33 25.23 47.23
C ASP A 5 22.65 24.41 46.11
N SER A 6 22.75 23.07 46.19
CA SER A 6 22.00 22.13 45.35
C SER A 6 21.46 20.96 46.17
N ILE A 7 20.32 20.44 45.71
CA ILE A 7 19.74 19.18 46.21
C ILE A 7 20.71 18.01 46.00
N ASP A 8 21.63 18.07 45.03
CA ASP A 8 22.60 17.01 44.71
C ASP A 8 23.64 16.78 45.82
N TYR A 9 23.87 17.77 46.68
CA TYR A 9 24.77 17.64 47.84
C TYR A 9 24.15 16.87 49.01
N LEU A 10 22.84 16.58 48.96
CA LEU A 10 22.16 15.83 50.00
C LEU A 10 22.44 14.33 49.85
N SER A 11 22.70 13.68 50.99
CA SER A 11 22.89 12.24 51.11
C SER A 11 21.58 11.56 51.54
N THR A 12 21.35 10.35 51.04
CA THR A 12 20.23 9.49 51.49
C THR A 12 20.43 8.92 52.89
N ASP A 13 21.66 8.93 53.40
CA ASP A 13 22.00 8.65 54.79
C ASP A 13 21.99 9.96 55.60
N PRO A 14 21.11 10.10 56.62
CA PRO A 14 21.06 11.26 57.50
C PRO A 14 22.40 11.60 58.15
N ALA A 15 23.26 10.62 58.48
CA ALA A 15 24.52 10.88 59.18
C ALA A 15 25.51 11.71 58.34
N ASN A 16 25.38 11.70 57.02
CA ASN A 16 26.23 12.44 56.09
C ASN A 16 25.66 13.83 55.74
N ASN A 17 24.50 14.20 56.30
CA ASN A 17 23.91 15.51 56.11
C ASN A 17 24.29 16.46 57.25
N TYR A 18 24.15 17.75 56.99
CA TYR A 18 24.51 18.83 57.90
C TYR A 18 23.26 19.48 58.52
N PRO A 19 23.29 20.01 59.77
CA PRO A 19 24.43 20.18 60.68
C PRO A 19 24.88 18.94 61.46
N LEU A 20 26.18 18.88 61.76
CA LEU A 20 26.80 17.86 62.61
C LEU A 20 26.72 18.27 64.09
N GLY A 21 25.52 18.27 64.65
CA GLY A 21 25.23 18.02 66.07
C GLY A 21 25.82 18.94 67.15
N SER A 22 26.13 20.21 66.88
CA SER A 22 26.78 21.10 67.87
C SER A 22 25.87 22.09 68.61
N GLU A 23 24.55 22.13 68.40
CA GLU A 23 23.68 23.19 68.99
C GLU A 23 22.63 22.65 69.99
N SER A 24 22.61 23.13 71.23
CA SER A 24 21.62 22.74 72.25
C SER A 24 20.28 23.49 72.12
N VAL A 25 19.54 23.22 71.04
CA VAL A 25 18.17 23.75 70.85
C VAL A 25 17.16 22.60 70.94
N PHE A 26 16.98 22.06 72.16
CA PHE A 26 16.09 20.92 72.48
C PHE A 26 16.49 19.59 71.76
N PRO A 27 16.12 18.40 72.28
CA PRO A 27 17.00 17.23 72.21
C PRO A 27 17.31 16.65 70.80
N ASN A 28 16.64 17.09 69.73
CA ASN A 28 16.68 16.41 68.43
C ASN A 28 16.60 17.31 67.18
N LEU A 29 16.66 18.64 67.27
CA LEU A 29 16.45 19.51 66.09
C LEU A 29 17.39 19.15 64.92
N ASP A 30 18.67 18.96 65.20
CA ASP A 30 19.67 18.59 64.20
C ASP A 30 19.41 17.19 63.60
N ASN A 31 18.91 16.26 64.41
CA ASN A 31 18.52 14.92 63.97
C ASN A 31 17.36 15.01 62.97
N TYR A 32 16.36 15.87 63.25
CA TYR A 32 15.26 16.11 62.32
C TYR A 32 15.73 16.75 61.01
N LEU A 33 16.59 17.76 61.05
CA LEU A 33 17.10 18.41 59.82
C LEU A 33 17.84 17.41 58.92
N ARG A 34 18.70 16.57 59.50
CA ARG A 34 19.42 15.51 58.76
C ARG A 34 18.48 14.45 58.19
N ALA A 35 17.42 14.09 58.91
CA ALA A 35 16.41 13.17 58.42
C ALA A 35 15.60 13.75 57.26
N HIS A 36 15.18 15.02 57.33
CA HIS A 36 14.47 15.67 56.23
C HIS A 36 15.35 15.79 54.98
N ALA A 37 16.63 16.14 55.14
CA ALA A 37 17.60 16.16 54.04
C ALA A 37 17.73 14.78 53.37
N ALA A 38 17.76 13.71 54.17
CA ALA A 38 17.79 12.35 53.66
C ALA A 38 16.52 11.96 52.92
N PHE A 39 15.33 12.32 53.41
CA PHE A 39 14.08 12.08 52.69
C PHE A 39 14.02 12.83 51.36
N ILE A 40 14.52 14.06 51.32
CA ILE A 40 14.62 14.84 50.07
C ILE A 40 15.57 14.14 49.08
N ALA A 41 16.74 13.68 49.54
CA ALA A 41 17.67 12.92 48.71
C ALA A 41 17.06 11.60 48.21
N GLN A 42 16.36 10.86 49.08
CA GLN A 42 15.68 9.61 48.71
C GLN A 42 14.57 9.85 47.68
N LEU A 43 13.80 10.94 47.81
CA LEU A 43 12.79 11.31 46.83
C LEU A 43 13.41 11.74 45.50
N ARG A 44 14.50 12.53 45.53
CA ARG A 44 15.30 12.89 44.34
C ARG A 44 15.75 11.63 43.61
N ASP A 45 16.38 10.71 44.33
CA ASP A 45 16.93 9.48 43.77
C ASP A 45 15.81 8.57 43.25
N ARG A 46 14.67 8.51 43.95
CA ARG A 46 13.50 7.74 43.54
C ARG A 46 12.80 8.29 42.30
N ILE A 47 12.73 9.61 42.14
CA ILE A 47 12.23 10.23 40.91
C ILE A 47 13.13 9.85 39.72
N ASN A 48 14.42 9.69 39.97
CA ASN A 48 15.39 9.28 38.96
C ASN A 48 15.36 7.76 38.68
N SER A 49 15.11 6.92 39.69
CA SER A 49 15.12 5.45 39.56
C SER A 49 13.76 4.85 39.16
N ASP A 50 12.65 5.41 39.65
CA ASP A 50 11.30 4.81 39.54
C ASP A 50 10.40 5.58 38.56
N GLY A 51 10.84 6.74 38.06
CA GLY A 51 10.14 7.50 37.03
C GLY A 51 10.22 6.86 35.65
N LEU A 52 9.36 7.29 34.71
CA LEU A 52 9.53 6.95 33.28
C LEU A 52 10.93 7.34 32.86
N PRO A 53 11.81 6.49 32.31
CA PRO A 53 13.19 6.89 32.03
C PRO A 53 13.26 8.05 31.02
N LEU A 54 14.33 8.84 31.06
CA LEU A 54 14.61 9.79 29.97
C LEU A 54 14.60 9.04 28.63
N MET A 55 14.09 9.71 27.59
CA MET A 55 13.86 9.13 26.26
C MET A 55 12.75 8.08 26.18
N ALA A 56 12.02 7.81 27.27
CA ALA A 56 10.82 6.97 27.21
C ALA A 56 9.79 7.58 26.25
N VAL A 57 9.37 6.79 25.27
CA VAL A 57 8.34 7.15 24.29
C VAL A 57 6.98 6.67 24.79
N MET A 58 5.96 7.51 24.64
CA MET A 58 4.58 7.15 25.00
C MET A 58 3.57 7.79 24.05
N TRP A 59 2.39 7.19 24.01
CA TRP A 59 1.24 7.73 23.30
C TRP A 59 0.43 8.64 24.22
N TRP A 60 0.24 9.89 23.81
CA TRP A 60 -0.55 10.89 24.52
C TRP A 60 -1.90 11.11 23.85
N GLY A 61 -2.97 10.72 24.52
CA GLY A 61 -4.36 10.88 24.03
C GLY A 61 -5.03 12.20 24.40
N GLY A 62 -4.39 13.03 25.22
CA GLY A 62 -4.89 14.36 25.56
C GLY A 62 -4.62 15.39 24.46
N VAL A 63 -5.14 16.61 24.65
CA VAL A 63 -4.81 17.73 23.75
C VAL A 63 -3.31 18.07 23.85
N ARG A 64 -2.70 18.45 22.72
CA ARG A 64 -1.25 18.74 22.64
C ARG A 64 -0.81 19.88 23.56
N ALA A 65 -1.66 20.88 23.75
CA ALA A 65 -1.36 22.01 24.65
C ALA A 65 -1.24 21.61 26.13
N SER A 66 -1.72 20.42 26.50
CA SER A 66 -1.65 19.87 27.86
C SER A 66 -0.54 18.83 28.03
N ILE A 67 0.34 18.66 27.03
CA ILE A 67 1.53 17.81 27.19
C ILE A 67 2.38 18.41 28.32
N PRO A 68 2.71 17.63 29.37
CA PRO A 68 3.49 18.13 30.50
C PRO A 68 4.88 18.61 30.05
N ALA A 69 5.43 19.65 30.68
CA ALA A 69 6.72 20.25 30.30
C ALA A 69 7.91 19.29 30.29
N ARG A 70 7.86 18.20 31.07
CA ARG A 70 8.86 17.12 31.08
C ARG A 70 8.81 16.20 29.86
N MET A 71 7.83 16.39 28.98
CA MET A 71 7.62 15.64 27.75
C MET A 71 7.56 16.60 26.56
N LEU A 72 8.04 16.14 25.42
CA LEU A 72 7.88 16.85 24.16
C LEU A 72 7.32 15.93 23.09
N ALA A 73 6.52 16.50 22.20
CA ALA A 73 6.06 15.80 21.01
C ALA A 73 7.25 15.36 20.15
N LEU A 74 7.14 14.19 19.54
CA LEU A 74 8.12 13.66 18.58
C LEU A 74 7.74 14.16 17.19
N ASP A 75 7.90 15.46 16.96
CA ASP A 75 7.51 16.16 15.72
C ASP A 75 8.73 16.54 14.86
N GLY A 76 9.94 16.10 15.20
CA GLY A 76 11.15 16.49 14.48
C GLY A 76 11.63 17.91 14.76
N GLN A 77 11.22 18.54 15.87
CA GLN A 77 11.67 19.88 16.25
C GLN A 77 13.15 19.91 16.67
N VAL A 78 13.81 21.03 16.41
CA VAL A 78 15.20 21.29 16.82
C VAL A 78 15.22 21.76 18.28
N LEU A 79 16.11 21.16 19.07
CA LEU A 79 16.35 21.51 20.47
C LEU A 79 17.78 22.03 20.67
N ASN A 80 17.98 22.80 21.74
CA ASN A 80 19.30 23.28 22.17
C ASN A 80 19.91 22.34 23.20
N ARG A 81 21.19 21.99 23.02
CA ARG A 81 21.93 21.11 23.94
C ARG A 81 22.02 21.68 25.35
N THR A 82 22.13 23.01 25.49
CA THR A 82 22.18 23.69 26.79
C THR A 82 20.84 23.74 27.51
N ALA A 83 19.73 23.70 26.80
CA ALA A 83 18.39 23.65 27.38
C ALA A 83 18.01 22.23 27.83
N TYR A 84 18.60 21.21 27.19
CA TYR A 84 18.35 19.78 27.49
C TYR A 84 19.67 19.00 27.66
N PRO A 85 20.52 19.36 28.64
CA PRO A 85 21.88 18.80 28.75
C PRO A 85 21.88 17.31 29.10
N ALA A 86 20.99 16.86 29.99
CA ALA A 86 20.89 15.44 30.36
C ALA A 86 20.42 14.57 29.18
N LEU A 87 19.43 15.04 28.42
CA LEU A 87 18.96 14.37 27.22
C LEU A 87 20.08 14.30 26.18
N TRP A 88 20.78 15.41 25.91
CA TRP A 88 21.87 15.42 24.95
C TRP A 88 23.02 14.49 25.36
N ALA A 89 23.37 14.43 26.65
CA ALA A 89 24.39 13.52 27.16
C ALA A 89 24.05 12.05 26.86
N LEU A 90 22.80 11.65 27.08
CA LEU A 90 22.33 10.30 26.77
C LEU A 90 22.32 10.01 25.26
N VAL A 91 21.81 10.95 24.47
CA VAL A 91 21.72 10.84 23.01
C VAL A 91 23.13 10.72 22.39
N SER A 92 24.04 11.63 22.75
CA SER A 92 25.41 11.64 22.24
C SER A 92 26.27 10.48 22.77
N GLY A 93 25.92 9.92 23.93
CA GLY A 93 26.52 8.71 24.49
C GLY A 93 26.02 7.40 23.86
N GLY A 94 25.11 7.46 22.87
CA GLY A 94 24.58 6.28 22.18
C GLY A 94 23.39 5.62 22.87
N GLY A 95 22.75 6.30 23.83
CA GLY A 95 21.52 5.81 24.49
C GLY A 95 20.28 5.83 23.60
N TYR A 96 20.35 6.47 22.43
CA TYR A 96 19.32 6.48 21.40
C TYR A 96 19.96 6.57 20.00
N PRO A 97 19.32 6.06 18.93
CA PRO A 97 19.80 6.27 17.57
C PRO A 97 20.00 7.75 17.21
N VAL A 98 21.18 8.06 16.66
CA VAL A 98 21.54 9.38 16.14
C VAL A 98 22.08 9.22 14.73
N VAL A 99 21.63 10.07 13.82
CA VAL A 99 22.15 10.19 12.46
C VAL A 99 22.65 11.62 12.18
N ALA A 100 23.36 11.82 11.08
CA ALA A 100 23.71 13.17 10.63
C ALA A 100 22.44 13.95 10.19
N GLU A 101 22.45 15.27 10.33
CA GLU A 101 21.32 16.12 9.93
C GLU A 101 20.97 15.96 8.44
N ALA A 102 21.98 15.81 7.58
CA ALA A 102 21.77 15.57 6.16
C ALA A 102 21.04 14.24 5.90
N ASP A 103 21.39 13.17 6.62
CA ASP A 103 20.72 11.87 6.49
C ASP A 103 19.28 11.93 7.01
N TRP A 104 19.06 12.65 8.11
CA TRP A 104 17.74 12.82 8.71
C TRP A 104 16.78 13.58 7.79
N LEU A 105 17.27 14.65 7.17
CA LEU A 105 16.51 15.46 6.23
C LEU A 105 16.27 14.70 4.91
N GLY A 106 17.30 14.02 4.41
CA GLY A 106 17.28 13.34 3.11
C GLY A 106 16.51 12.02 3.09
N ASP A 107 16.38 11.33 4.23
CA ASP A 107 15.68 10.05 4.31
C ASP A 107 14.64 10.04 5.45
N PRO A 108 13.34 10.15 5.11
CA PRO A 108 12.24 10.01 6.08
C PRO A 108 12.29 8.72 6.90
N LEU A 109 12.84 7.63 6.37
CA LEU A 109 12.94 6.36 7.09
C LEU A 109 13.95 6.40 8.25
N ARG A 110 14.80 7.43 8.34
CA ARG A 110 15.74 7.63 9.45
C ARG A 110 15.19 8.52 10.56
N ARG A 111 13.97 9.05 10.42
CA ARG A 111 13.43 10.07 11.32
C ARG A 111 12.87 9.52 12.64
N ALA A 112 12.90 8.20 12.85
CA ALA A 112 12.76 7.64 14.20
C ALA A 112 14.06 7.75 15.03
N SER A 113 15.12 8.33 14.47
CA SER A 113 16.36 8.68 15.16
C SER A 113 16.39 10.16 15.55
N PHE A 114 17.21 10.52 16.53
CA PHE A 114 17.66 11.91 16.67
C PHE A 114 18.59 12.29 15.50
N SER A 115 18.70 13.58 15.25
CA SER A 115 19.82 14.12 14.46
C SER A 115 20.84 14.80 15.36
N ALA A 116 22.12 14.70 14.99
CA ALA A 116 23.21 15.45 15.59
C ALA A 116 23.07 16.99 15.47
N GLY A 117 22.08 17.47 14.71
CA GLY A 117 21.76 18.87 14.50
C GLY A 117 22.85 19.60 13.71
N ASN A 118 23.15 20.84 14.10
CA ASN A 118 24.20 21.64 13.47
C ASN A 118 25.63 21.22 13.84
N GLY A 119 25.81 20.13 14.58
CA GLY A 119 27.11 19.65 15.05
C GLY A 119 27.67 20.36 16.29
N ALA A 120 27.10 21.49 16.70
CA ALA A 120 27.64 22.34 17.77
C ALA A 120 26.67 22.55 18.94
N THR A 121 25.56 23.25 18.70
CA THR A 121 24.67 23.77 19.76
C THR A 121 23.28 23.13 19.74
N THR A 122 22.91 22.48 18.64
CA THR A 122 21.57 21.91 18.46
C THR A 122 21.60 20.41 18.22
N PHE A 123 20.43 19.80 18.33
CA PHE A 123 20.11 18.43 17.94
C PHE A 123 18.61 18.38 17.58
N ARG A 124 18.16 17.39 16.82
CA ARG A 124 16.76 17.28 16.40
C ARG A 124 16.10 16.05 16.99
N MET A 125 14.89 16.23 17.49
CA MET A 125 14.04 15.13 17.96
C MET A 125 13.68 14.17 16.80
N PRO A 126 13.34 12.90 17.11
CA PRO A 126 12.63 12.05 16.17
C PRO A 126 11.28 12.65 15.74
N ASP A 127 10.77 12.22 14.59
CA ASP A 127 9.48 12.62 14.01
C ASP A 127 8.53 11.42 13.86
N LEU A 128 8.12 10.82 14.99
CA LEU A 128 7.14 9.72 14.98
C LEU A 128 5.71 10.21 14.65
N ASN A 129 5.46 11.52 14.73
CA ASN A 129 4.16 12.10 14.39
C ASN A 129 4.04 12.49 12.90
N GLY A 130 5.10 12.32 12.10
CA GLY A 130 5.13 12.67 10.68
C GLY A 130 4.84 14.14 10.41
N LYS A 131 5.29 15.05 11.28
CA LYS A 131 5.02 16.49 11.19
C LYS A 131 5.97 17.24 10.27
N GLN A 132 7.15 16.69 10.00
CA GLN A 132 8.04 17.28 9.01
C GLN A 132 7.54 17.05 7.57
N PRO A 133 7.93 17.91 6.62
CA PRO A 133 7.66 17.68 5.20
C PRO A 133 8.13 16.29 4.75
N ASN A 134 7.28 15.59 3.99
CA ASN A 134 7.50 14.20 3.55
C ASN A 134 7.74 13.22 4.71
N GLY A 135 7.26 13.54 5.93
CA GLY A 135 7.34 12.66 7.09
C GLY A 135 6.45 11.43 6.91
N ILE A 136 6.87 10.32 7.50
CA ILE A 136 6.07 9.10 7.55
C ILE A 136 5.01 9.31 8.64
N GLY A 137 3.77 9.55 8.20
CA GLY A 137 2.61 9.72 9.07
C GLY A 137 2.13 8.40 9.68
N ALA A 138 1.28 8.50 10.71
CA ALA A 138 0.63 7.34 11.35
C ALA A 138 1.60 6.23 11.81
N ALA A 139 2.85 6.59 12.15
CA ALA A 139 3.83 5.62 12.59
C ALA A 139 3.34 4.86 13.83
N THR A 140 3.48 3.54 13.78
CA THR A 140 3.22 2.63 14.89
C THR A 140 4.54 2.02 15.33
N VAL A 141 4.67 1.80 16.64
CA VAL A 141 5.86 1.15 17.19
C VAL A 141 5.68 -0.38 17.15
N ARG A 142 6.77 -1.09 16.85
CA ARG A 142 6.83 -2.55 16.81
C ARG A 142 8.13 -3.04 17.48
N GLY A 143 8.21 -4.33 17.77
CA GLY A 143 9.47 -4.95 18.20
C GLY A 143 10.53 -4.94 17.09
N ASP A 144 11.78 -5.10 17.47
CA ASP A 144 12.98 -5.05 16.60
C ASP A 144 13.38 -6.43 16.01
N GLY A 145 12.56 -7.46 16.23
CA GLY A 145 12.80 -8.82 15.75
C GLY A 145 12.40 -9.03 14.27
N ALA A 146 11.95 -10.24 13.96
CA ALA A 146 11.55 -10.60 12.59
C ALA A 146 10.56 -9.59 12.00
N PHE A 147 10.78 -9.26 10.72
CA PHE A 147 9.99 -8.29 9.95
C PHE A 147 10.13 -6.81 10.39
N ALA A 148 11.04 -6.48 11.31
CA ALA A 148 11.41 -5.10 11.63
C ALA A 148 12.46 -4.54 10.65
N ALA A 149 12.63 -3.21 10.65
CA ALA A 149 13.77 -2.61 9.96
C ALA A 149 15.07 -2.97 10.69
N ALA A 150 16.18 -3.02 9.94
CA ALA A 150 17.49 -3.56 10.35
C ALA A 150 18.19 -2.87 11.55
N GLY A 151 17.53 -1.97 12.28
CA GLY A 151 18.04 -1.41 13.52
C GLY A 151 17.14 -0.34 14.12
N PRO A 152 17.34 0.01 15.42
CA PRO A 152 16.60 1.07 16.08
C PRO A 152 16.71 2.40 15.33
N GLY A 153 15.64 3.18 15.33
CA GLY A 153 15.60 4.49 14.66
C GLY A 153 15.38 4.43 13.14
N ARG A 154 15.25 3.22 12.57
CA ARG A 154 14.70 3.02 11.22
C ARG A 154 13.19 2.82 11.26
N MET A 155 12.50 3.57 10.42
CA MET A 155 11.08 3.41 10.14
C MET A 155 10.88 2.44 8.96
N GLN A 156 9.70 1.86 8.89
CA GLN A 156 9.21 1.11 7.73
C GLN A 156 7.93 1.77 7.27
N ASP A 157 7.77 1.89 5.96
CA ASP A 157 6.49 2.29 5.40
C ASP A 157 5.52 1.09 5.35
N ALA A 158 4.26 1.37 5.07
CA ALA A 158 3.24 0.36 4.92
C ALA A 158 3.58 -0.59 3.76
N GLN A 159 3.36 -1.88 3.99
CA GLN A 159 3.48 -2.90 2.96
C GLN A 159 2.29 -3.84 3.06
N ASN A 160 1.64 -4.10 1.92
CA ASN A 160 0.61 -5.11 1.87
C ASN A 160 1.22 -6.51 1.93
N LEU A 161 0.55 -7.42 2.65
CA LEU A 161 0.96 -8.81 2.64
C LEU A 161 0.68 -9.43 1.26
N SER A 162 1.63 -10.20 0.75
CA SER A 162 1.47 -10.91 -0.52
C SER A 162 0.25 -11.84 -0.45
N HIS A 163 -0.63 -11.74 -1.46
CA HIS A 163 -1.81 -12.58 -1.60
C HIS A 163 -2.25 -12.63 -3.08
N THR A 164 -3.14 -13.55 -3.41
CA THR A 164 -3.66 -13.75 -4.78
C THR A 164 -5.18 -13.65 -4.81
N HIS A 165 -5.72 -13.35 -5.99
CA HIS A 165 -7.16 -13.37 -6.28
C HIS A 165 -7.42 -14.32 -7.45
N GLY A 166 -8.49 -15.10 -7.36
CA GLY A 166 -9.00 -15.84 -8.51
C GLY A 166 -9.71 -14.89 -9.47
N ALA A 167 -9.46 -15.03 -10.76
CA ALA A 167 -10.19 -14.32 -11.80
C ALA A 167 -10.51 -15.27 -12.96
N SER A 168 -11.71 -15.14 -13.53
CA SER A 168 -12.18 -15.96 -14.64
C SER A 168 -12.93 -15.12 -15.67
N SER A 169 -12.85 -15.52 -16.93
CA SER A 169 -13.68 -15.02 -18.02
C SER A 169 -14.22 -16.22 -18.80
N ASP A 170 -15.50 -16.18 -19.18
CA ASP A 170 -16.07 -17.24 -20.00
C ASP A 170 -15.53 -17.18 -21.44
N GLN A 171 -15.49 -18.34 -22.08
CA GLN A 171 -15.22 -18.42 -23.51
C GLN A 171 -16.49 -18.02 -24.28
N ALA A 172 -16.44 -16.88 -24.96
CA ALA A 172 -17.42 -16.52 -25.99
C ALA A 172 -16.76 -16.65 -27.36
N GLY A 173 -17.50 -17.06 -28.40
CA GLY A 173 -17.00 -17.00 -29.77
C GLY A 173 -17.53 -18.05 -30.73
N HIS A 174 -17.99 -19.21 -30.25
CA HIS A 174 -18.53 -20.21 -31.16
C HIS A 174 -19.95 -19.87 -31.60
N HIS A 175 -20.08 -19.41 -32.84
CA HIS A 175 -21.37 -19.28 -33.51
C HIS A 175 -21.22 -19.65 -34.98
N THR A 176 -22.30 -20.12 -35.58
CA THR A 176 -22.38 -20.53 -36.98
C THR A 176 -23.47 -19.74 -37.70
N HIS A 177 -23.31 -19.58 -39.01
CA HIS A 177 -24.32 -18.97 -39.88
C HIS A 177 -24.91 -20.04 -40.78
N TYR A 178 -26.23 -20.00 -40.94
CA TYR A 178 -26.96 -20.89 -41.82
C TYR A 178 -27.15 -20.22 -43.18
N PHE A 179 -26.91 -20.95 -44.26
CA PHE A 179 -27.21 -20.47 -45.61
C PHE A 179 -27.94 -21.54 -46.42
N SER A 180 -28.87 -21.07 -47.24
CA SER A 180 -29.54 -21.89 -48.24
C SER A 180 -29.89 -21.04 -49.46
N GLY A 181 -30.08 -21.71 -50.58
CA GLY A 181 -30.46 -21.09 -51.84
C GLY A 181 -30.79 -22.12 -52.90
N SER A 182 -31.24 -21.63 -54.05
CA SER A 182 -31.55 -22.46 -55.21
C SER A 182 -30.98 -21.82 -56.47
N THR A 183 -30.60 -22.66 -57.43
CA THR A 183 -30.24 -22.19 -58.77
C THR A 183 -31.49 -22.00 -59.62
N GLY A 184 -31.45 -21.10 -60.60
CA GLY A 184 -32.54 -20.97 -61.56
C GLY A 184 -32.60 -22.16 -62.51
N ALA A 185 -33.79 -22.70 -62.78
CA ALA A 185 -33.94 -23.80 -63.74
C ALA A 185 -33.62 -23.32 -65.16
N SER A 186 -32.48 -23.76 -65.69
CA SER A 186 -31.91 -23.29 -66.97
C SER A 186 -31.26 -24.45 -67.73
N GLY A 187 -30.88 -24.22 -68.99
CA GLY A 187 -30.24 -25.25 -69.85
C GLY A 187 -31.22 -26.12 -70.63
N GLY A 188 -32.52 -25.81 -70.54
CA GLY A 188 -33.53 -26.37 -71.45
C GLY A 188 -33.23 -25.94 -72.89
N HIS A 189 -33.12 -26.90 -73.79
CA HIS A 189 -32.92 -26.62 -75.21
C HIS A 189 -33.60 -27.70 -76.07
N THR A 190 -33.73 -27.42 -77.35
CA THR A 190 -34.26 -28.34 -78.36
C THR A 190 -33.17 -28.68 -79.37
N HIS A 191 -33.31 -29.83 -80.02
CA HIS A 191 -32.49 -30.18 -81.18
C HIS A 191 -33.36 -30.25 -82.43
N GLY A 192 -32.87 -29.64 -83.50
CA GLY A 192 -33.50 -29.71 -84.81
C GLY A 192 -33.10 -30.98 -85.56
N ILE A 193 -34.07 -31.81 -85.91
CA ILE A 193 -33.90 -32.98 -86.78
C ILE A 193 -34.32 -32.59 -88.19
N ARG A 194 -33.41 -32.77 -89.16
CA ARG A 194 -33.68 -32.47 -90.57
C ARG A 194 -34.56 -33.56 -91.16
N ARG A 195 -35.75 -33.19 -91.64
CA ARG A 195 -36.63 -34.10 -92.39
C ARG A 195 -36.22 -34.08 -93.86
N GLY A 196 -35.95 -35.26 -94.44
CA GLY A 196 -35.66 -35.40 -95.87
C GLY A 196 -36.92 -35.82 -96.63
N ASP A 197 -37.32 -35.04 -97.63
CA ASP A 197 -38.40 -35.40 -98.54
C ASP A 197 -37.83 -36.32 -99.64
N TYR A 198 -38.12 -37.62 -99.57
CA TYR A 198 -37.88 -38.52 -100.69
C TYR A 198 -39.20 -38.69 -101.46
N GLY A 199 -39.25 -38.12 -102.66
CA GLY A 199 -40.33 -38.36 -103.63
C GLY A 199 -40.27 -39.81 -104.12
N GLY A 200 -40.81 -40.74 -103.35
CA GLY A 200 -40.84 -42.16 -103.68
C GLY A 200 -41.67 -42.96 -102.68
N THR A 201 -42.79 -43.50 -103.15
CA THR A 201 -43.78 -44.38 -102.52
C THR A 201 -43.30 -45.15 -101.27
N GLY A 202 -43.66 -44.64 -100.10
CA GLY A 202 -43.49 -45.30 -98.81
C GLY A 202 -44.04 -44.43 -97.68
N ALA A 203 -45.28 -44.69 -97.26
CA ALA A 203 -45.94 -43.91 -96.22
C ALA A 203 -45.27 -44.14 -94.86
N TYR A 204 -44.47 -43.16 -94.42
CA TYR A 204 -44.07 -43.00 -93.03
C TYR A 204 -44.72 -41.73 -92.48
N SER A 205 -45.72 -41.92 -91.63
CA SER A 205 -46.53 -40.88 -91.01
C SER A 205 -45.78 -40.22 -89.84
N VAL A 206 -44.99 -39.19 -90.14
CA VAL A 206 -44.59 -38.22 -89.10
C VAL A 206 -45.66 -37.14 -89.08
N ARG A 207 -46.53 -37.19 -88.05
CA ARG A 207 -47.72 -36.36 -87.81
C ARG A 207 -47.51 -34.91 -88.31
N GLN A 208 -48.07 -34.60 -89.48
CA GLN A 208 -48.15 -33.23 -89.99
C GLN A 208 -49.37 -32.54 -89.35
N ALA A 209 -49.11 -31.49 -88.58
CA ALA A 209 -49.94 -30.30 -88.66
C ALA A 209 -49.18 -29.31 -89.55
N GLU A 210 -49.57 -29.27 -90.82
CA GLU A 210 -49.38 -28.17 -91.77
C GLU A 210 -47.94 -27.72 -92.10
N SER A 211 -47.34 -28.29 -93.15
CA SER A 211 -46.61 -27.56 -94.23
C SER A 211 -45.71 -28.51 -95.05
N ASN A 212 -45.86 -28.49 -96.38
CA ASN A 212 -45.00 -29.18 -97.36
C ASN A 212 -43.77 -28.32 -97.72
N VAL A 213 -42.89 -28.09 -96.76
CA VAL A 213 -41.58 -27.45 -96.98
C VAL A 213 -40.52 -28.30 -96.30
N ALA A 214 -39.38 -28.53 -96.96
CA ALA A 214 -38.21 -29.17 -96.33
C ALA A 214 -37.90 -28.46 -95.00
N GLY A 215 -38.27 -29.11 -93.90
CA GLY A 215 -38.41 -28.47 -92.60
C GLY A 215 -37.56 -29.15 -91.53
N VAL A 216 -37.20 -28.39 -90.51
CA VAL A 216 -36.54 -28.91 -89.30
C VAL A 216 -37.61 -29.12 -88.25
N GLU A 217 -37.77 -30.36 -87.77
CA GLU A 217 -38.60 -30.64 -86.60
C GLU A 217 -37.78 -30.49 -85.34
N GLN A 218 -38.33 -29.84 -84.31
CA GLN A 218 -37.66 -29.71 -83.03
C GLN A 218 -38.08 -30.84 -82.10
N THR A 219 -37.14 -31.39 -81.35
CA THR A 219 -37.48 -32.16 -80.16
C THR A 219 -38.21 -31.25 -79.17
N GLU A 220 -38.99 -31.84 -78.26
CA GLU A 220 -39.55 -31.07 -77.14
C GLU A 220 -38.42 -30.48 -76.28
N PRO A 221 -38.57 -29.24 -75.75
CA PRO A 221 -37.58 -28.64 -74.87
C PRO A 221 -37.39 -29.49 -73.60
N ALA A 222 -36.14 -29.87 -73.31
CA ALA A 222 -35.80 -30.67 -72.14
C ALA A 222 -34.43 -30.30 -71.57
N GLY A 223 -34.12 -30.76 -70.35
CA GLY A 223 -32.83 -30.55 -69.69
C GLY A 223 -32.76 -29.36 -68.73
N ALA A 224 -33.77 -28.49 -68.74
CA ALA A 224 -33.90 -27.45 -67.72
C ALA A 224 -34.14 -28.08 -66.36
N HIS A 225 -33.21 -27.87 -65.44
CA HIS A 225 -33.37 -28.28 -64.05
C HIS A 225 -32.63 -27.30 -63.13
N ALA A 226 -32.99 -27.34 -61.85
CA ALA A 226 -32.41 -26.54 -60.79
C ALA A 226 -31.89 -27.47 -59.68
N HIS A 227 -31.03 -26.92 -58.84
CA HIS A 227 -30.56 -27.57 -57.62
C HIS A 227 -30.77 -26.65 -56.44
N ASP A 228 -31.19 -27.23 -55.33
CA ASP A 228 -31.17 -26.57 -54.03
C ASP A 228 -29.84 -26.88 -53.33
N PHE A 229 -29.36 -25.92 -52.56
CA PHE A 229 -28.20 -26.12 -51.70
C PHE A 229 -28.43 -25.48 -50.33
N ILE A 230 -27.85 -26.12 -49.33
CA ILE A 230 -27.96 -25.80 -47.92
C ILE A 230 -26.63 -26.14 -47.27
N GLY A 231 -26.20 -25.29 -46.34
CA GLY A 231 -25.04 -25.56 -45.52
C GLY A 231 -24.98 -24.69 -44.28
N THR A 232 -24.03 -25.02 -43.43
CA THR A 232 -23.66 -24.23 -42.26
C THR A 232 -22.20 -23.88 -42.38
N THR A 233 -21.83 -22.63 -42.11
CA THR A 233 -20.42 -22.22 -42.10
C THR A 233 -19.69 -22.86 -40.92
N ASP A 234 -18.39 -23.17 -41.08
CA ASP A 234 -17.55 -23.50 -39.93
C ASP A 234 -17.55 -22.33 -38.93
N GLY A 235 -17.76 -22.63 -37.66
CA GLY A 235 -17.76 -21.61 -36.61
C GLY A 235 -16.37 -21.01 -36.43
N SER A 236 -16.30 -19.72 -36.11
CA SER A 236 -15.02 -19.09 -35.75
C SER A 236 -14.40 -19.79 -34.54
N GLY A 237 -13.07 -19.98 -34.59
CA GLY A 237 -12.30 -20.68 -33.56
C GLY A 237 -12.29 -19.95 -32.20
N ALA A 238 -11.81 -20.64 -31.17
CA ALA A 238 -11.71 -20.09 -29.82
C ALA A 238 -10.84 -18.82 -29.77
N HIS A 239 -11.27 -17.83 -28.99
CA HIS A 239 -10.46 -16.65 -28.66
C HIS A 239 -10.49 -16.37 -27.14
N ALA A 240 -9.64 -15.46 -26.68
CA ALA A 240 -9.44 -15.14 -25.27
C ALA A 240 -9.75 -13.68 -24.97
N HIS A 241 -10.24 -13.41 -23.77
CA HIS A 241 -10.42 -12.06 -23.22
C HIS A 241 -9.28 -11.74 -22.25
N ALA A 242 -8.75 -10.51 -22.33
CA ALA A 242 -7.83 -10.00 -21.33
C ALA A 242 -8.60 -9.63 -20.06
N ILE A 243 -8.15 -10.11 -18.90
CA ILE A 243 -8.68 -9.70 -17.59
C ILE A 243 -7.77 -8.61 -17.04
N ALA A 244 -8.35 -7.44 -16.76
CA ALA A 244 -7.67 -6.35 -16.07
C ALA A 244 -8.21 -6.22 -14.64
N VAL A 245 -7.30 -6.19 -13.66
CA VAL A 245 -7.63 -5.93 -12.25
C VAL A 245 -7.23 -4.51 -11.93
N ASN A 246 -8.21 -3.66 -11.66
CA ASN A 246 -7.98 -2.26 -11.30
C ASN A 246 -7.44 -2.15 -9.87
N SER A 247 -6.74 -1.04 -9.59
CA SER A 247 -6.34 -0.71 -8.23
C SER A 247 -7.57 -0.51 -7.34
N ALA A 248 -7.53 -1.07 -6.13
CA ALA A 248 -8.55 -0.88 -5.11
C ALA A 248 -7.87 -0.58 -3.76
N GLY A 249 -8.19 0.57 -3.17
CA GLY A 249 -7.59 1.05 -1.93
C GLY A 249 -7.62 2.57 -1.81
N GLY A 250 -7.19 3.07 -0.66
CA GLY A 250 -6.86 4.49 -0.48
C GLY A 250 -5.36 4.72 -0.48
N ASP A 251 -4.95 5.94 -0.14
CA ASP A 251 -3.54 6.35 -0.10
C ASP A 251 -2.71 5.66 1.01
N GLU A 252 -3.35 4.91 1.91
CA GLU A 252 -2.72 4.32 3.09
C GLU A 252 -3.37 2.98 3.48
N ALA A 253 -2.55 2.01 3.84
CA ALA A 253 -3.00 0.79 4.50
C ALA A 253 -3.22 1.05 6.00
N ARG A 254 -4.46 1.39 6.37
CA ARG A 254 -4.82 1.75 7.75
C ARG A 254 -5.57 0.65 8.49
N MET A 255 -5.13 0.36 9.72
CA MET A 255 -5.93 -0.37 10.69
C MET A 255 -6.91 0.56 11.43
N LYS A 256 -7.90 -0.01 12.13
CA LYS A 256 -8.71 0.77 13.08
C LYS A 256 -7.78 1.37 14.14
N SER A 257 -7.82 2.69 14.33
CA SER A 257 -6.88 3.40 15.21
C SER A 257 -7.52 4.61 15.88
N ALA A 258 -6.93 5.04 17.00
CA ALA A 258 -7.24 6.30 17.66
C ALA A 258 -6.09 7.29 17.43
N THR A 259 -6.41 8.57 17.24
CA THR A 259 -5.41 9.62 17.00
C THR A 259 -4.94 10.24 18.31
N GLY A 260 -3.62 10.35 18.45
CA GLY A 260 -2.97 11.00 19.59
C GLY A 260 -1.61 11.53 19.16
N THR A 261 -0.74 11.81 20.14
CA THR A 261 0.60 12.35 19.89
C THR A 261 1.64 11.45 20.51
N TRP A 262 2.61 11.01 19.72
CA TRP A 262 3.84 10.43 20.25
C TRP A 262 4.63 11.52 20.97
N VAL A 263 4.93 11.27 22.24
CA VAL A 263 5.75 12.15 23.07
C VAL A 263 6.89 11.38 23.69
N MET A 264 7.93 12.08 24.10
CA MET A 264 9.11 11.52 24.76
C MET A 264 9.41 12.29 26.04
N ARG A 265 9.83 11.59 27.11
CA ARG A 265 10.37 12.23 28.31
C ARG A 265 11.73 12.89 28.00
N VAL A 266 11.84 14.18 28.28
CA VAL A 266 13.03 15.00 27.97
C VAL A 266 13.68 15.67 29.18
N LEU A 267 13.00 15.64 30.34
CA LEU A 267 13.47 16.12 31.66
C LEU A 267 13.10 15.10 32.74
#